data_AF-A0A820FK19-F1
#
_entry.id   AF-A0A820FK19-F1
#
_cell.length_a   1.000
_cell.length_b   1.000
_cell.length_c   1.000
_cell.angle_alpha   90.00
_cell.angle_beta   90.00
_cell.angle_gamma   90.00
#
_symmetry.space_group_name_H-M   'P 1'
#
loop_
_entity.id
_entity.type
_entity.pdbx_description
1 polymer ?
#
loop_
_entity_poly.entity_id
_entity_poly.type
_entity_poly.pdbx_seq_one_letter_code
_entity_poly.pdbx_strand_id
1 'polypeptide(L)'
;MEAVFYLLCAHMNVLTGIMGTGNNQLTNPFGIARDPSLGTLYIADESNHRVMSYLAGASSGTVAAGDNGQGINNTQLNYPVGVY
;
A
#
# COMPACT_ATOMS: atom_id res chain seq x y z
N MET A 1 14.95 -4.68 6.40
CA MET A 1 13.84 -4.30 5.50
C MET A 1 13.18 -2.96 5.88
N GLU A 2 13.60 -2.30 6.99
CA GLU A 2 12.98 -1.05 7.48
C GLU A 2 13.47 0.26 6.82
N ALA A 3 14.73 0.37 6.36
CA ALA A 3 15.28 1.68 5.98
C ALA A 3 14.77 2.25 4.63
N VAL A 4 14.44 1.41 3.67
CA VAL A 4 14.05 1.85 2.31
C VAL A 4 12.59 2.34 2.29
N PHE A 5 11.76 1.79 3.16
CA PHE A 5 10.34 2.11 3.27
C PHE A 5 10.11 3.52 3.83
N TYR A 6 10.86 3.90 4.87
CA TYR A 6 10.83 5.26 5.40
C TYR A 6 11.34 6.30 4.38
N LEU A 7 12.41 5.98 3.63
CA LEU A 7 13.01 6.92 2.68
C LEU A 7 12.13 7.19 1.46
N LEU A 8 11.38 6.19 0.99
CA LEU A 8 10.44 6.38 -0.11
C LEU A 8 9.17 7.13 0.36
N CYS A 9 8.74 6.91 1.60
CA CYS A 9 7.61 7.61 2.16
C CYS A 9 7.90 9.08 2.52
N ALA A 10 9.12 9.38 2.96
CA ALA A 10 9.55 10.75 3.28
C ALA A 10 9.50 11.70 2.06
N HIS A 11 9.66 11.17 0.84
CA HIS A 11 9.47 11.96 -0.39
C HIS A 11 7.99 12.16 -0.76
N MET A 12 7.07 11.37 -0.21
CA MET A 12 5.65 11.40 -0.51
C MET A 12 4.80 12.04 0.61
N ASN A 13 5.29 12.15 1.85
CA ASN A 13 4.55 12.70 3.02
C ASN A 13 3.17 12.04 3.27
N VAL A 14 2.98 10.78 2.87
CA VAL A 14 1.66 10.15 2.84
C VAL A 14 1.45 9.11 3.93
N LEU A 15 2.50 8.44 4.43
CA LEU A 15 2.35 7.48 5.52
C LEU A 15 2.69 8.14 6.85
N THR A 16 1.89 7.83 7.85
CA THR A 16 2.00 8.42 9.20
C THR A 16 3.03 7.71 10.08
N GLY A 17 3.60 6.59 9.63
CA GLY A 17 4.46 5.72 10.44
C GLY A 17 3.69 4.93 11.52
N ILE A 18 2.35 5.01 11.52
CA ILE A 18 1.48 4.34 12.46
C ILE A 18 0.83 3.14 11.75
N MET A 19 0.89 1.97 12.37
CA MET A 19 0.18 0.78 11.90
C MET A 19 -1.33 0.96 12.02
N GLY A 20 -2.08 0.47 11.05
CA GLY A 20 -3.54 0.59 11.04
C GLY A 20 -4.15 0.39 9.66
N THR A 21 -5.47 0.56 9.59
CA THR A 21 -6.27 0.32 8.39
C THR A 21 -6.71 1.60 7.68
N GLY A 22 -6.34 2.78 8.19
CA GLY A 22 -6.59 4.05 7.51
C GLY A 22 -5.86 4.15 6.16
N ASN A 23 -6.26 5.11 5.33
CA ASN A 23 -5.70 5.28 3.97
C ASN A 23 -4.20 5.63 3.95
N ASN A 24 -3.66 6.07 5.09
CA ASN A 24 -2.28 6.53 5.28
C ASN A 24 -1.55 5.68 6.34
N GLN A 25 -2.08 4.49 6.59
CA GLN A 25 -1.61 3.52 7.57
C GLN A 25 -1.48 2.17 6.87
N LEU A 26 -0.46 1.42 7.26
CA LEU A 26 -0.15 0.12 6.67
C LEU A 26 0.23 -0.82 7.82
N THR A 27 -0.06 -2.10 7.66
CA THR A 27 0.23 -3.15 8.64
C THR A 27 1.02 -4.27 7.95
N ASN A 28 2.29 -4.41 8.33
CA ASN A 28 3.25 -5.35 7.73
C ASN A 28 3.34 -5.25 6.18
N PRO A 29 3.57 -4.05 5.60
CA PRO A 29 3.68 -3.95 4.15
C PRO A 29 4.90 -4.71 3.62
N PHE A 30 4.76 -5.40 2.49
CA PHE A 30 5.82 -6.26 1.95
C PHE A 30 6.37 -5.73 0.62
N GLY A 31 5.56 -5.79 -0.44
CA GLY A 31 5.97 -5.42 -1.79
C GLY A 31 5.59 -4.00 -2.16
N ILE A 32 6.41 -3.39 -3.01
CA ILE A 32 6.16 -2.07 -3.59
C ILE A 32 6.45 -2.05 -5.09
N ALA A 33 5.56 -1.43 -5.85
CA ALA A 33 5.70 -1.20 -7.28
C ALA A 33 5.40 0.26 -7.62
N ARG A 34 5.97 0.74 -8.73
CA ARG A 34 5.71 2.08 -9.25
C ARG A 34 5.28 1.98 -10.70
N ASP A 35 4.15 2.57 -11.03
CA ASP A 35 3.76 2.80 -12.41
C ASP A 35 4.67 3.89 -13.02
N PRO A 36 5.49 3.57 -14.05
CA PRO A 36 6.40 4.54 -14.65
C PRO A 36 5.68 5.63 -15.46
N SER A 37 4.43 5.41 -15.87
CA SER A 37 3.66 6.36 -16.68
C SER A 37 2.96 7.42 -15.83
N LEU A 38 2.29 7.00 -14.75
CA LEU A 38 1.54 7.89 -13.84
C LEU A 38 2.33 8.27 -12.58
N GLY A 39 3.41 7.55 -12.27
CA GLY A 39 4.16 7.70 -11.03
C GLY A 39 3.46 7.13 -9.80
N THR A 40 2.33 6.46 -9.95
CA THR A 40 1.55 5.84 -8.86
C THR A 40 2.37 4.77 -8.15
N LEU A 41 2.44 4.83 -6.83
CA LEU A 41 3.01 3.78 -6.00
C LEU A 41 1.90 2.81 -5.59
N TYR A 42 2.19 1.52 -5.69
CA TYR A 42 1.35 0.45 -5.19
C TYR A 42 2.10 -0.28 -4.08
N ILE A 43 1.45 -0.46 -2.93
CA ILE A 43 2.03 -1.12 -1.76
C ILE A 43 1.12 -2.26 -1.36
N ALA A 44 1.70 -3.46 -1.25
CA ALA A 44 1.01 -4.62 -0.71
C ALA A 44 1.00 -4.52 0.83
N ASP A 45 -0.19 -4.27 1.38
CA ASP A 45 -0.45 -4.08 2.80
C ASP A 45 -0.91 -5.42 3.39
N GLU A 46 0.08 -6.28 3.64
CA GLU A 46 -0.10 -7.72 3.76
C GLU A 46 -1.10 -8.11 4.86
N SER A 47 -0.90 -7.61 6.08
CA SER A 47 -1.77 -7.96 7.23
C SER A 47 -3.14 -7.29 7.18
N ASN A 48 -3.30 -6.24 6.36
CA ASN A 48 -4.61 -5.64 6.10
C ASN A 48 -5.30 -6.27 4.89
N HIS A 49 -4.70 -7.28 4.25
CA HIS A 49 -5.29 -8.01 3.13
C HIS A 49 -5.69 -7.10 1.97
N ARG A 50 -4.88 -6.08 1.68
CA ARG A 50 -5.18 -5.09 0.64
C ARG A 50 -3.95 -4.63 -0.11
N VAL A 51 -4.17 -3.98 -1.25
CA VAL A 51 -3.15 -3.21 -1.97
C VAL A 51 -3.57 -1.75 -1.93
N MET A 52 -2.66 -0.89 -1.48
CA MET A 52 -2.87 0.56 -1.45
C MET A 52 -2.20 1.21 -2.64
N SER A 53 -2.87 2.19 -3.26
CA SER A 53 -2.29 3.05 -4.30
C SER A 53 -2.13 4.48 -3.82
N TYR A 54 -1.06 5.11 -4.26
CA TYR A 54 -0.70 6.48 -3.93
C TYR A 54 -0.23 7.20 -5.19
N LEU A 55 -1.05 8.14 -5.69
CA LEU A 55 -0.64 9.00 -6.81
C LEU A 55 0.52 9.89 -6.39
N ALA A 56 1.41 10.21 -7.32
CA ALA A 56 2.49 11.15 -7.08
C ALA A 56 1.93 12.50 -6.60
N GLY A 57 2.37 12.95 -5.42
CA GLY A 57 1.90 14.20 -4.80
C GLY A 57 0.53 14.14 -4.12
N ALA A 58 -0.12 12.96 -4.05
CA ALA A 58 -1.30 12.79 -3.20
C ALA A 58 -0.94 12.98 -1.73
N SER A 59 -1.90 13.41 -0.90
CA SER A 59 -1.78 13.45 0.56
C SER A 59 -2.42 12.24 1.24
N SER A 60 -3.09 11.38 0.47
CA SER A 60 -3.69 10.15 0.98
C SER A 60 -3.76 9.05 -0.07
N GLY A 61 -3.79 7.80 0.39
CA GLY A 61 -3.96 6.62 -0.45
C GLY A 61 -5.40 6.24 -0.72
N THR A 62 -5.55 5.31 -1.66
CA THR A 62 -6.81 4.61 -1.94
C THR A 62 -6.59 3.11 -1.99
N VAL A 63 -7.61 2.32 -1.68
CA VAL A 63 -7.54 0.87 -1.87
C VAL A 63 -7.61 0.57 -3.36
N ALA A 64 -6.55 -0.03 -3.90
CA ALA A 64 -6.51 -0.50 -5.29
C ALA A 64 -7.16 -1.89 -5.44
N ALA A 65 -7.03 -2.74 -4.42
CA ALA A 65 -7.64 -4.07 -4.35
C ALA A 65 -7.72 -4.58 -2.90
N GLY A 66 -8.62 -5.53 -2.63
CA GLY A 66 -8.77 -6.16 -1.31
C GLY A 66 -9.59 -5.35 -0.30
N ASP A 67 -10.57 -4.57 -0.74
CA ASP A 67 -11.40 -3.73 0.12
C ASP A 67 -12.43 -4.51 0.97
N ASN A 68 -12.55 -5.83 0.76
CA ASN A 68 -13.45 -6.72 1.50
C ASN A 68 -12.72 -7.72 2.41
N GLY A 69 -11.49 -7.39 2.80
CA GLY A 69 -10.68 -8.17 3.74
C GLY A 69 -10.16 -9.50 3.16
N GLN A 70 -9.84 -10.43 4.07
CA GLN A 70 -9.22 -11.71 3.71
C GLN A 70 -10.17 -12.64 2.96
N GLY A 71 -9.73 -13.21 1.85
CA GLY A 71 -10.45 -14.28 1.18
C GLY A 71 -10.02 -14.54 -0.26
N ILE A 72 -10.85 -15.28 -0.99
CA ILE A 72 -10.61 -15.73 -2.37
C ILE A 72 -11.66 -15.21 -3.35
N ASN A 73 -12.59 -14.37 -2.88
CA ASN A 73 -13.59 -13.74 -3.73
C ASN A 73 -12.99 -12.60 -4.55
N ASN A 74 -13.71 -12.13 -5.56
CA ASN A 74 -13.23 -11.16 -6.55
C ASN A 74 -12.75 -9.81 -5.98
N THR A 75 -13.13 -9.47 -4.75
CA THR A 75 -12.77 -8.22 -4.06
C THR A 75 -11.95 -8.42 -2.79
N GLN A 76 -11.52 -9.66 -2.53
CA GLN A 76 -10.74 -10.03 -1.36
C GLN A 76 -9.32 -10.41 -1.76
N LEU A 77 -8.36 -10.16 -0.88
CA LEU A 77 -6.98 -10.63 -1.04
C LEU A 77 -6.57 -11.42 0.18
N ASN A 78 -5.58 -12.30 0.03
CA ASN A 78 -5.08 -13.09 1.15
C ASN A 78 -3.57 -12.90 1.27
N TYR A 79 -3.14 -12.11 2.28
CA TYR A 79 -1.74 -11.76 2.52
C TYR A 79 -0.99 -11.38 1.23
N PRO A 80 -1.44 -10.33 0.51
CA PRO A 80 -0.76 -9.92 -0.71
C PRO A 80 0.68 -9.50 -0.37
N VAL A 81 1.65 -10.08 -1.08
CA VAL A 81 3.08 -9.78 -0.85
C VAL A 81 3.67 -8.87 -1.92
N GLY A 82 2.97 -8.62 -3.02
CA GLY A 82 3.51 -7.81 -4.11
C GLY A 82 2.50 -7.45 -5.18
N VAL A 83 2.95 -6.57 -6.05
CA VAL A 83 2.26 -6.08 -7.25
C VAL A 83 3.32 -6.09 -8.36
N TYR A 84 3.00 -6.63 -9.53
CA TYR A 84 3.93 -6.79 -10.67
C TYR A 84 3.40 -6.11 -11.92
#